data_AF-A0AA36JRD3-F1
#
_entry.id   AF-A0AA36JRD3-F1
#
_cell.length_a   1.000
_cell.length_b   1.000
_cell.length_c   1.000
_cell.angle_alpha   90.00
_cell.angle_beta   90.00
_cell.angle_gamma   90.00
#
_symmetry.space_group_name_H-M   'P 1'
#
loop_
_entity.id
_entity.type
_entity.pdbx_description
1 polymer ?
#
loop_
_entity_poly.entity_id
_entity_poly.type
_entity_poly.pdbx_seq_one_letter_code
_entity_poly.pdbx_strand_id
1 'polypeptide(L)'
;MDEGTYVVSFDDDVSEICWYTPGSAALTPLPDGTLESLIFHAHGQLKRHRAYIWGLNPSMNVRNLWSDGISCRNGEINGFCYGFLNRHKEALLPVVSDTAEDAERSLRFFKEDKVVLRYRMYTGITRCFGYEEGLQKLFEGASLRERKQARKAAEELAFEQLRKLFPGQLMARRQRKTLATLAVAFRPLGGPPVPVTSVPALRQANKADSKHKGAQGASQACEEAEIIDLAFPERGAVRARAIAGGAKGSSQRDSGRERLQRRAEHGARRAS
;
A
#
# COMPACT_ATOMS: atom_id res chain seq x y z
N MET A 1 -3.81 -31.90 -4.42
CA MET A 1 -4.86 -31.21 -5.21
C MET A 1 -4.51 -31.34 -6.67
N ASP A 2 -5.51 -31.52 -7.53
CA ASP A 2 -5.30 -31.72 -8.97
C ASP A 2 -4.90 -30.42 -9.67
N GLU A 3 -4.22 -30.55 -10.80
CA GLU A 3 -3.88 -29.42 -11.68
C GLU A 3 -5.15 -28.69 -12.12
N GLY A 4 -5.13 -27.35 -12.11
CA GLY A 4 -6.26 -26.52 -12.52
C GLY A 4 -7.40 -26.40 -11.50
N THR A 5 -7.28 -27.04 -10.33
CA THR A 5 -8.23 -26.84 -9.22
C THR A 5 -8.18 -25.38 -8.77
N TYR A 6 -9.34 -24.74 -8.64
CA TYR A 6 -9.43 -23.38 -8.11
C TYR A 6 -9.38 -23.41 -6.60
N VAL A 7 -8.36 -22.77 -6.03
CA VAL A 7 -8.12 -22.71 -4.58
C VAL A 7 -8.24 -21.26 -4.13
N VAL A 8 -8.91 -21.06 -3.00
CA VAL A 8 -8.96 -19.77 -2.30
C VAL A 8 -8.31 -19.96 -0.94
N SER A 9 -7.34 -19.10 -0.63
CA SER A 9 -6.62 -19.08 0.64
C SER A 9 -7.08 -17.86 1.43
N PHE A 10 -7.43 -18.09 2.68
CA PHE A 10 -7.70 -17.07 3.68
C PHE A 10 -6.76 -17.29 4.86
N ASP A 11 -6.18 -16.20 5.33
CA ASP A 11 -5.42 -16.21 6.58
C ASP A 11 -6.40 -16.17 7.77
N ASP A 12 -5.97 -16.70 8.90
CA ASP A 12 -6.83 -16.87 10.07
C ASP A 12 -7.10 -15.54 10.80
N ASP A 13 -6.29 -14.52 10.55
CA ASP A 13 -6.38 -13.19 11.16
C ASP A 13 -7.24 -12.18 10.38
N VAL A 14 -7.86 -12.60 9.26
CA VAL A 14 -8.79 -11.78 8.49
C VAL A 14 -10.11 -11.66 9.22
N SER A 15 -10.40 -10.49 9.78
CA SER A 15 -11.67 -10.26 10.49
C SER A 15 -12.81 -9.88 9.56
N GLU A 16 -12.52 -9.15 8.49
CA GLU A 16 -13.54 -8.62 7.57
C GLU A 16 -12.93 -8.32 6.20
N ILE A 17 -13.72 -8.45 5.13
CA ILE A 17 -13.40 -7.89 3.82
C ILE A 17 -14.21 -6.62 3.64
N CYS A 18 -13.54 -5.53 3.27
CA CYS A 18 -14.17 -4.25 2.99
C CYS A 18 -13.98 -3.86 1.52
N TRP A 19 -14.81 -2.93 1.07
CA TRP A 19 -14.69 -2.28 -0.24
C TRP A 19 -14.65 -0.76 -0.14
N TYR A 20 -14.02 -0.16 -1.14
CA TYR A 20 -13.89 1.27 -1.32
C TYR A 20 -15.01 1.81 -2.21
N THR A 21 -15.73 2.81 -1.70
CA THR A 21 -16.67 3.61 -2.48
C THR A 21 -15.99 4.92 -2.92
N PRO A 22 -15.98 5.24 -4.23
CA PRO A 22 -15.40 6.49 -4.75
C PRO A 22 -15.87 7.73 -3.98
N GLY A 23 -14.93 8.59 -3.61
CA GLY A 23 -15.21 9.81 -2.83
C GLY A 23 -15.54 9.60 -1.34
N SER A 24 -15.58 8.36 -0.84
CA SER A 24 -15.65 8.09 0.60
C SER A 24 -14.28 8.24 1.26
N ALA A 25 -14.26 8.70 2.51
CA ALA A 25 -13.08 8.66 3.37
C ALA A 25 -12.97 7.35 4.18
N ALA A 26 -14.04 6.54 4.19
CA ALA A 26 -14.15 5.31 4.97
C ALA A 26 -14.34 4.08 4.08
N LEU A 27 -13.89 2.93 4.61
CA LEU A 27 -14.19 1.62 4.06
C LEU A 27 -15.60 1.20 4.48
N THR A 28 -16.26 0.42 3.62
CA THR A 28 -17.55 -0.20 3.95
C THR A 28 -17.36 -1.71 4.02
N PRO A 29 -17.94 -2.41 5.01
CA PRO A 29 -17.99 -3.87 5.00
C PRO A 29 -18.59 -4.42 3.70
N LEU A 30 -18.07 -5.57 3.27
CA LEU A 30 -18.67 -6.32 2.18
C LEU A 30 -20.03 -6.86 2.64
N PRO A 31 -21.14 -6.67 1.89
CA PRO A 31 -22.44 -7.17 2.32
C PRO A 31 -22.47 -8.69 2.48
N ASP A 32 -23.28 -9.18 3.43
CA ASP A 32 -23.45 -10.60 3.70
C ASP A 32 -23.78 -11.40 2.42
N GLY A 33 -23.16 -12.56 2.28
CA GLY A 33 -23.32 -13.45 1.12
C GLY A 33 -22.60 -13.00 -0.16
N THR A 34 -22.00 -11.80 -0.21
CA THR A 34 -21.35 -11.33 -1.46
C THR A 34 -19.89 -11.76 -1.61
N LEU A 35 -19.27 -12.33 -0.56
CA LEU A 35 -17.92 -12.90 -0.65
C LEU A 35 -17.85 -14.04 -1.68
N GLU A 36 -18.83 -14.93 -1.68
CA GLU A 36 -18.93 -16.03 -2.65
C GLU A 36 -19.01 -15.49 -4.09
N SER A 37 -19.81 -14.44 -4.30
CA SER A 37 -19.91 -13.78 -5.61
C SER A 37 -18.58 -13.16 -6.04
N LEU A 38 -17.83 -12.55 -5.12
CA LEU A 38 -16.47 -12.04 -5.40
C LEU A 38 -15.52 -13.17 -5.81
N ILE A 39 -15.55 -14.29 -5.09
CA ILE A 39 -14.73 -15.49 -5.36
C ILE A 39 -15.02 -16.07 -6.75
N PHE A 40 -16.29 -16.27 -7.11
CA PHE A 40 -16.66 -16.81 -8.42
C PHE A 40 -16.41 -15.82 -9.56
N HIS A 41 -16.62 -14.53 -9.31
CA HIS A 41 -16.23 -13.50 -10.25
C HIS A 41 -14.72 -13.56 -10.52
N ALA A 42 -13.89 -13.64 -9.48
CA ALA A 42 -12.44 -13.75 -9.62
C ALA A 42 -12.01 -15.00 -10.41
N HIS A 43 -12.63 -16.14 -10.16
CA HIS A 43 -12.40 -17.35 -10.95
C HIS A 43 -12.73 -17.16 -12.44
N GLY A 44 -13.86 -16.51 -12.75
CA GLY A 44 -14.22 -16.15 -14.12
C GLY A 44 -13.18 -15.23 -14.77
N GLN A 45 -12.67 -14.24 -14.03
CA GLN A 45 -11.64 -13.32 -14.51
C GLN A 45 -10.29 -14.01 -14.75
N LEU A 46 -9.88 -14.95 -13.88
CA LEU A 46 -8.69 -15.78 -14.10
C LEU A 46 -8.74 -16.46 -15.47
N LYS A 47 -9.84 -17.15 -15.77
CA LYS A 47 -10.06 -17.84 -17.05
C LYS A 47 -10.07 -16.88 -18.23
N ARG A 48 -10.85 -15.78 -18.12
CA ARG A 48 -11.02 -14.79 -19.19
C ARG A 48 -9.70 -14.12 -19.57
N HIS A 49 -8.87 -13.81 -18.59
CA HIS A 49 -7.62 -13.07 -18.78
C HIS A 49 -6.39 -13.96 -18.85
N ARG A 50 -6.55 -15.30 -18.83
CA ARG A 50 -5.46 -16.28 -18.76
C ARG A 50 -4.49 -15.96 -17.62
N ALA A 51 -5.04 -15.50 -16.50
CA ALA A 51 -4.32 -15.27 -15.27
C ALA A 51 -4.51 -16.48 -14.35
N TYR A 52 -3.55 -16.69 -13.43
CA TYR A 52 -3.55 -17.86 -12.55
C TYR A 52 -3.53 -17.51 -11.08
N ILE A 53 -3.48 -16.21 -10.73
CA ILE A 53 -3.58 -15.74 -9.36
C ILE A 53 -4.34 -14.40 -9.30
N TRP A 54 -5.13 -14.23 -8.25
CA TRP A 54 -5.75 -12.98 -7.89
C TRP A 54 -5.64 -12.72 -6.40
N GLY A 55 -5.75 -11.46 -5.99
CA GLY A 55 -5.86 -11.08 -4.58
C GLY A 55 -6.40 -9.68 -4.38
N LEU A 56 -6.59 -9.34 -3.11
CA LEU A 56 -7.11 -8.06 -2.67
C LEU A 56 -5.98 -7.02 -2.54
N ASN A 57 -6.35 -5.75 -2.35
CA ASN A 57 -5.37 -4.71 -2.07
C ASN A 57 -4.75 -4.94 -0.68
N PRO A 58 -3.41 -4.91 -0.55
CA PRO A 58 -2.73 -5.08 0.74
C PRO A 58 -2.97 -3.93 1.73
N SER A 59 -3.45 -2.77 1.25
CA SER A 59 -3.55 -1.55 2.04
C SER A 59 -4.99 -1.22 2.41
N MET A 60 -5.24 -1.10 3.72
CA MET A 60 -6.49 -0.54 4.26
C MET A 60 -6.61 0.97 4.07
N ASN A 61 -5.52 1.68 3.72
CA ASN A 61 -5.59 3.11 3.46
C ASN A 61 -6.38 3.39 2.18
N VAL A 62 -7.52 4.08 2.33
CA VAL A 62 -8.44 4.47 1.25
C VAL A 62 -7.73 5.21 0.10
N ARG A 63 -6.66 5.97 0.39
CA ARG A 63 -5.88 6.67 -0.66
C ARG A 63 -5.17 5.72 -1.62
N ASN A 64 -4.88 4.49 -1.17
CA ASN A 64 -4.22 3.44 -1.95
C ASN A 64 -5.22 2.49 -2.62
N LEU A 65 -6.52 2.64 -2.36
CA LEU A 65 -7.58 1.90 -3.03
C LEU A 65 -7.99 2.63 -4.32
N TRP A 66 -8.45 1.85 -5.28
CA TRP A 66 -8.86 2.37 -6.58
C TRP A 66 -10.13 1.70 -7.07
N SER A 67 -11.06 2.52 -7.54
CA SER A 67 -12.36 2.11 -8.05
C SER A 67 -12.37 1.81 -9.57
N ASP A 68 -11.22 1.96 -10.20
CA ASP A 68 -11.04 1.87 -11.65
C ASP A 68 -10.92 0.43 -12.20
N GLY A 69 -11.17 -0.57 -11.34
CA GLY A 69 -11.23 -1.97 -11.73
C GLY A 69 -10.02 -2.81 -11.33
N ILE A 70 -9.96 -4.03 -11.87
CA ILE A 70 -8.99 -5.06 -11.50
C ILE A 70 -7.67 -4.75 -12.21
N SER A 71 -6.60 -4.53 -11.45
CA SER A 71 -5.28 -4.35 -12.06
C SER A 71 -4.80 -5.67 -12.65
N CYS A 72 -4.29 -5.62 -13.88
CA CYS A 72 -3.56 -6.72 -14.52
C CYS A 72 -2.03 -6.54 -14.44
N ARG A 73 -1.58 -5.56 -13.66
CA ARG A 73 -0.17 -5.16 -13.60
C ARG A 73 0.58 -5.93 -12.53
N ASN A 74 1.87 -6.09 -12.76
CA ASN A 74 2.84 -6.56 -11.80
C ASN A 74 2.69 -5.84 -10.45
N GLY A 75 2.71 -6.62 -9.39
CA GLY A 75 2.71 -6.16 -8.03
C GLY A 75 2.12 -7.18 -7.08
N GLU A 76 2.22 -6.86 -5.80
CA GLU A 76 1.96 -7.81 -4.73
C GLU A 76 0.51 -8.30 -4.66
N ILE A 77 0.38 -9.61 -4.46
CA ILE A 77 -0.79 -10.37 -4.04
C ILE A 77 -0.52 -10.79 -2.60
N ASN A 78 -1.17 -10.13 -1.65
CA ASN A 78 -0.95 -10.42 -0.23
C ASN A 78 -1.48 -11.81 0.17
N GLY A 79 -0.86 -12.41 1.19
CA GLY A 79 -1.21 -13.71 1.73
C GLY A 79 -2.56 -13.78 2.45
N PHE A 80 -3.12 -12.66 2.93
CA PHE A 80 -4.32 -12.70 3.77
C PHE A 80 -5.58 -13.20 3.05
N CYS A 81 -5.73 -12.90 1.76
CA CYS A 81 -6.87 -13.33 0.96
C CYS A 81 -6.50 -13.30 -0.52
N TYR A 82 -6.32 -14.49 -1.09
CA TYR A 82 -6.00 -14.64 -2.51
C TYR A 82 -6.57 -15.95 -3.05
N GLY A 83 -6.71 -16.04 -4.36
CA GLY A 83 -7.10 -17.28 -5.01
C GLY A 83 -6.26 -17.54 -6.25
N PHE A 84 -6.10 -18.81 -6.58
CA PHE A 84 -5.25 -19.23 -7.69
C PHE A 84 -5.76 -20.53 -8.32
N LEU A 85 -5.37 -20.75 -9.56
CA LEU A 85 -5.52 -22.05 -10.20
C LEU A 85 -4.27 -22.86 -9.87
N ASN A 86 -4.45 -23.99 -9.21
CA ASN A 86 -3.36 -24.86 -8.80
C ASN A 86 -2.53 -25.30 -10.01
N ARG A 87 -1.21 -25.12 -9.93
CA ARG A 87 -0.26 -25.51 -10.98
C ARG A 87 0.95 -26.19 -10.37
N HIS A 88 1.26 -27.40 -10.80
CA HIS A 88 2.40 -28.21 -10.33
C HIS A 88 3.70 -27.78 -11.02
N LYS A 89 4.04 -26.48 -10.95
CA LYS A 89 5.26 -25.92 -11.52
C LYS A 89 6.20 -25.49 -10.40
N GLU A 90 7.38 -26.10 -10.32
CA GLU A 90 8.43 -25.72 -9.34
C GLU A 90 8.83 -24.24 -9.46
N ALA A 91 8.80 -23.69 -10.68
CA ALA A 91 9.09 -22.28 -10.92
C ALA A 91 8.14 -21.30 -10.19
N LEU A 92 6.97 -21.76 -9.72
CA LEU A 92 6.01 -20.95 -8.98
C LEU A 92 6.19 -21.03 -7.46
N LEU A 93 6.97 -21.99 -6.96
CA LEU A 93 7.19 -22.15 -5.53
C LEU A 93 8.12 -21.05 -4.99
N PRO A 94 7.72 -20.32 -3.93
CA PRO A 94 8.61 -19.40 -3.22
C PRO A 94 9.81 -20.16 -2.62
N VAL A 95 11.01 -19.60 -2.71
CA VAL A 95 12.26 -20.22 -2.18
C VAL A 95 13.22 -19.21 -1.52
N VAL A 96 12.89 -17.91 -1.52
CA VAL A 96 13.80 -16.84 -1.08
C VAL A 96 13.76 -16.66 0.44
N SER A 97 12.59 -16.32 0.99
CA SER A 97 12.42 -16.02 2.40
C SER A 97 10.94 -15.90 2.75
N ASP A 98 10.54 -16.40 3.91
CA ASP A 98 9.19 -16.27 4.45
C ASP A 98 8.75 -14.79 4.57
N THR A 99 9.69 -13.88 4.83
CA THR A 99 9.40 -12.44 4.95
C THR A 99 9.03 -11.75 3.64
N ALA A 100 9.31 -12.38 2.51
CA ALA A 100 9.05 -11.86 1.18
C ALA A 100 8.24 -12.85 0.33
N GLU A 101 7.62 -13.85 0.96
CA GLU A 101 6.92 -14.94 0.27
C GLU A 101 5.83 -14.40 -0.66
N ASP A 102 4.99 -13.48 -0.17
CA ASP A 102 3.93 -12.82 -0.96
C ASP A 102 4.47 -12.11 -2.19
N ALA A 103 5.57 -11.37 -2.00
CA ALA A 103 6.20 -10.63 -3.07
C ALA A 103 6.83 -11.58 -4.10
N GLU A 104 7.50 -12.64 -3.64
CA GLU A 104 8.08 -13.66 -4.49
C GLU A 104 7.02 -14.40 -5.31
N ARG A 105 5.94 -14.87 -4.66
CA ARG A 105 4.79 -15.53 -5.29
C ARG A 105 4.24 -14.65 -6.41
N SER A 106 4.03 -13.38 -6.12
CA SER A 106 3.55 -12.40 -7.11
C SER A 106 4.50 -12.25 -8.30
N LEU A 107 5.81 -12.15 -8.06
CA LEU A 107 6.84 -12.03 -9.11
C LEU A 107 6.93 -13.29 -9.97
N ARG A 108 6.79 -14.47 -9.38
CA ARG A 108 6.83 -15.76 -10.09
C ARG A 108 5.64 -15.92 -11.02
N PHE A 109 4.42 -15.70 -10.51
CA PHE A 109 3.22 -15.72 -11.33
C PHE A 109 3.27 -14.66 -12.43
N PHE A 110 3.68 -13.43 -12.12
CA PHE A 110 3.82 -12.40 -13.16
C PHE A 110 4.93 -12.71 -14.17
N LYS A 111 6.03 -13.36 -13.76
CA LYS A 111 7.10 -13.79 -14.67
C LYS A 111 6.57 -14.78 -15.70
N GLU A 112 5.77 -15.75 -15.24
CA GLU A 112 5.21 -16.82 -16.06
C GLU A 112 4.09 -16.30 -16.96
N ASP A 113 3.12 -15.60 -16.38
CA ASP A 113 1.83 -15.32 -17.03
C ASP A 113 1.76 -13.91 -17.63
N LYS A 114 2.68 -13.03 -17.25
CA LYS A 114 2.67 -11.57 -17.57
C LYS A 114 1.41 -10.85 -17.08
N VAL A 115 0.65 -11.48 -16.19
CA VAL A 115 -0.56 -10.93 -15.59
C VAL A 115 -0.76 -11.50 -14.18
N VAL A 116 -1.19 -10.63 -13.27
CA VAL A 116 -1.77 -10.99 -11.97
C VAL A 116 -3.00 -10.12 -11.77
N LEU A 117 -4.06 -10.64 -11.16
CA LEU A 117 -5.30 -9.90 -10.97
C LEU A 117 -5.37 -9.29 -9.56
N ARG A 118 -5.36 -7.96 -9.47
CA ARG A 118 -5.48 -7.28 -8.16
C ARG A 118 -6.77 -6.49 -8.07
N TYR A 119 -7.62 -6.91 -7.17
CA TYR A 119 -8.88 -6.26 -6.82
C TYR A 119 -8.59 -5.03 -5.98
N ARG A 120 -8.30 -3.90 -6.65
CA ARG A 120 -7.78 -2.68 -6.00
C ARG A 120 -8.79 -1.92 -5.15
N MET A 121 -10.08 -2.23 -5.27
CA MET A 121 -11.16 -1.63 -4.49
C MET A 121 -11.50 -2.42 -3.22
N TYR A 122 -10.98 -3.63 -3.06
CA TYR A 122 -11.26 -4.48 -1.92
C TYR A 122 -9.99 -4.64 -1.06
N THR A 123 -10.15 -4.76 0.24
CA THR A 123 -9.06 -4.98 1.21
C THR A 123 -9.58 -5.85 2.34
N GLY A 124 -8.71 -6.66 2.93
CA GLY A 124 -8.98 -7.31 4.21
C GLY A 124 -8.67 -6.36 5.37
N ILE A 125 -9.38 -6.53 6.47
CA ILE A 125 -9.00 -6.02 7.79
C ILE A 125 -8.22 -7.14 8.48
N THR A 126 -6.92 -6.92 8.65
CA THR A 126 -5.97 -7.88 9.22
C THR A 126 -5.22 -7.26 10.38
N ARG A 127 -4.65 -8.08 11.26
CA ARG A 127 -3.90 -7.60 12.43
C ARG A 127 -2.42 -8.04 12.41
N CYS A 128 -1.86 -8.19 11.22
CA CYS A 128 -0.52 -8.73 10.97
C CYS A 128 0.68 -8.02 11.64
N PHE A 129 0.56 -6.74 12.05
CA PHE A 129 1.69 -5.99 12.66
C PHE A 129 1.59 -5.79 14.18
N GLY A 130 0.45 -6.16 14.78
CA GLY A 130 0.12 -5.87 16.17
C GLY A 130 0.46 -6.97 17.17
N TYR A 131 0.72 -8.20 16.70
CA TYR A 131 0.90 -9.36 17.56
C TYR A 131 2.36 -9.84 17.64
N GLU A 132 2.69 -10.48 18.76
CA GLU A 132 4.00 -11.11 19.00
C GLU A 132 4.14 -12.47 18.29
N GLU A 133 3.01 -13.05 17.90
CA GLU A 133 2.90 -14.30 17.13
C GLU A 133 3.09 -14.06 15.62
N GLY A 134 2.94 -15.12 14.83
CA GLY A 134 3.08 -15.08 13.37
C GLY A 134 4.53 -14.90 12.91
N LEU A 135 4.73 -14.14 11.83
CA LEU A 135 6.05 -13.94 11.21
C LEU A 135 7.09 -13.37 12.18
N GLN A 136 6.67 -12.56 13.16
CA GLN A 136 7.51 -11.94 14.18
C GLN A 136 8.18 -12.97 15.08
N LYS A 137 7.55 -14.13 15.29
CA LYS A 137 8.05 -15.24 16.13
C LYS A 137 9.24 -15.96 15.51
N LEU A 138 9.38 -15.90 14.18
CA LEU A 138 10.52 -16.49 13.46
C LEU A 138 11.84 -15.72 13.69
N PHE A 139 11.78 -14.53 14.31
CA PHE A 139 12.93 -13.68 14.53
C PHE A 139 13.32 -13.62 16.00
N GLU A 140 14.62 -13.74 16.25
CA GLU A 140 15.19 -13.56 17.58
C GLU A 140 15.10 -12.09 18.03
N GLY A 141 14.96 -11.89 19.34
CA GLY A 141 14.89 -10.57 19.96
C GLY A 141 14.20 -10.61 21.32
N ALA A 142 14.76 -9.87 22.28
CA ALA A 142 14.22 -9.73 23.63
C ALA A 142 12.98 -8.83 23.66
N SER A 143 12.82 -7.95 22.67
CA SER A 143 11.64 -7.09 22.52
C SER A 143 10.99 -7.20 21.15
N LEU A 144 9.69 -6.90 21.07
CA LEU A 144 8.95 -6.82 19.79
C LEU A 144 9.63 -5.86 18.79
N ARG A 145 10.26 -4.79 19.30
CA ARG A 145 11.00 -3.83 18.46
C ARG A 145 12.22 -4.48 17.80
N GLU A 146 12.99 -5.25 18.55
CA GLU A 146 14.17 -5.98 18.04
C GLU A 146 13.74 -7.02 17.00
N ARG A 147 12.70 -7.81 17.28
CA ARG A 147 12.16 -8.78 16.31
C ARG A 147 11.69 -8.10 15.02
N LYS A 148 11.01 -6.95 15.13
CA LYS A 148 10.61 -6.13 13.97
C LYS A 148 11.81 -5.61 13.17
N GLN A 149 12.92 -5.28 13.83
CA GLN A 149 14.16 -4.86 13.16
C GLN A 149 14.85 -6.04 12.46
N ALA A 150 14.94 -7.20 13.11
CA ALA A 150 15.48 -8.42 12.53
C ALA A 150 14.67 -8.88 11.30
N ARG A 151 13.33 -8.90 11.42
CA ARG A 151 12.40 -9.12 10.30
C ARG A 151 12.67 -8.15 9.14
N LYS A 152 12.88 -6.87 9.46
CA LYS A 152 13.16 -5.84 8.43
C LYS A 152 14.49 -6.07 7.73
N ALA A 153 15.53 -6.47 8.46
CA ALA A 153 16.82 -6.83 7.88
C ALA A 153 16.69 -8.05 6.95
N ALA A 154 15.91 -9.06 7.35
CA ALA A 154 15.61 -10.22 6.51
C ALA A 154 14.85 -9.85 5.23
N GLU A 155 13.84 -8.97 5.32
CA GLU A 155 13.16 -8.43 4.12
C GLU A 155 14.13 -7.73 3.16
N GLU A 156 15.12 -7.00 3.70
CA GLU A 156 16.11 -6.30 2.88
C GLU A 156 17.04 -7.28 2.14
N LEU A 157 17.48 -8.35 2.81
CA LEU A 157 18.25 -9.41 2.19
C LEU A 157 17.43 -10.14 1.11
N ALA A 158 16.17 -10.46 1.42
CA ALA A 158 15.24 -11.09 0.49
C ALA A 158 14.99 -10.21 -0.74
N PHE A 159 14.84 -8.90 -0.56
CA PHE A 159 14.69 -7.97 -1.68
C PHE A 159 15.88 -7.98 -2.64
N GLU A 160 17.12 -8.03 -2.14
CA GLU A 160 18.30 -8.11 -3.01
C GLU A 160 18.37 -9.44 -3.76
N GLN A 161 17.96 -10.55 -3.14
CA GLN A 161 17.83 -11.84 -3.83
C GLN A 161 16.75 -11.79 -4.91
N LEU A 162 15.57 -11.24 -4.61
CA LEU A 162 14.49 -11.06 -5.58
C LEU A 162 14.90 -10.16 -6.74
N ARG A 163 15.69 -9.10 -6.50
CA ARG A 163 16.23 -8.27 -7.58
C ARG A 163 17.15 -9.01 -8.54
N LYS A 164 17.93 -9.96 -8.03
CA LYS A 164 18.77 -10.84 -8.86
C LYS A 164 17.92 -11.80 -9.69
N LEU A 165 16.87 -12.37 -9.10
CA LEU A 165 15.96 -13.30 -9.77
C LEU A 165 15.01 -12.63 -10.79
N PHE A 166 14.61 -11.38 -10.52
CA PHE A 166 13.60 -10.63 -11.27
C PHE A 166 14.03 -9.19 -11.60
N PRO A 167 15.20 -8.95 -12.24
CA PRO A 167 15.77 -7.62 -12.41
C PRO A 167 14.87 -6.67 -13.22
N GLY A 168 14.09 -7.23 -14.16
CA GLY A 168 13.14 -6.46 -14.99
C GLY A 168 11.82 -6.13 -14.30
N GLN A 169 11.50 -6.71 -13.15
CA GLN A 169 10.18 -6.57 -12.50
C GLN A 169 10.20 -5.68 -11.26
N LEU A 170 11.38 -5.40 -10.71
CA LEU A 170 11.53 -4.60 -9.49
C LEU A 170 12.21 -3.26 -9.78
N MET A 171 11.73 -2.22 -9.10
CA MET A 171 12.35 -0.89 -9.07
C MET A 171 13.51 -0.88 -8.08
N ALA A 172 14.33 0.17 -8.16
CA ALA A 172 15.30 0.45 -7.11
C ALA A 172 14.60 0.66 -5.76
N ARG A 173 15.29 0.27 -4.69
CA ARG A 173 14.79 0.40 -3.32
C ARG A 173 14.40 1.84 -3.04
N ARG A 174 13.24 2.03 -2.40
CA ARG A 174 12.90 3.29 -1.75
C ARG A 174 13.13 3.12 -0.26
N GLN A 175 14.00 3.96 0.33
CA GLN A 175 14.15 3.97 1.79
C GLN A 175 12.82 4.39 2.42
N ARG A 176 12.27 3.52 3.27
CA ARG A 176 11.06 3.79 4.05
C ARG A 176 11.47 4.04 5.50
N LYS A 177 10.85 5.03 6.14
CA LYS A 177 11.10 5.36 7.55
C LYS A 177 10.41 4.39 8.51
N THR A 178 9.40 3.65 8.04
CA THR A 178 8.55 2.77 8.84
C THR A 178 8.99 1.32 8.74
N LEU A 179 8.86 0.58 9.85
CA LEU A 179 9.11 -0.87 9.91
C LEU A 179 7.92 -1.72 9.44
N ALA A 180 6.78 -1.09 9.15
CA ALA A 180 5.50 -1.74 8.85
C ALA A 180 5.20 -1.81 7.33
N THR A 181 6.22 -1.74 6.48
CA THR A 181 6.04 -1.78 5.03
C THR A 181 7.09 -2.67 4.42
N LEU A 182 6.68 -3.57 3.52
CA LEU A 182 7.58 -4.39 2.72
C LEU A 182 8.60 -3.53 1.98
N ALA A 183 9.84 -4.02 1.90
CA ALA A 183 10.93 -3.35 1.20
C ALA A 183 10.79 -3.39 -0.33
N VAL A 184 9.85 -4.19 -0.86
CA VAL A 184 9.75 -4.50 -2.30
C VAL A 184 8.99 -3.41 -3.06
N ALA A 185 9.60 -2.90 -4.13
CA ALA A 185 8.99 -1.92 -5.02
C ALA A 185 8.84 -2.52 -6.42
N PHE A 186 7.60 -2.78 -6.84
CA PHE A 186 7.31 -3.40 -8.13
C PHE A 186 7.30 -2.38 -9.27
N ARG A 187 7.87 -2.73 -10.42
CA ARG A 187 7.71 -1.97 -11.66
C ARG A 187 6.27 -2.12 -12.15
N PRO A 188 5.62 -1.05 -12.64
CA PRO A 188 4.23 -1.07 -13.10
C PRO A 188 4.11 -1.69 -14.51
N LEU A 189 4.56 -2.93 -14.67
CA LEU A 189 4.48 -3.69 -15.92
C LEU A 189 3.09 -4.31 -16.08
N GLY A 190 2.61 -4.47 -17.32
CA GLY A 190 1.35 -5.13 -17.64
C GLY A 190 0.32 -4.19 -18.29
N GLY A 191 -0.88 -4.72 -18.52
CA GLY A 191 -1.93 -4.05 -19.28
C GLY A 191 -2.70 -2.94 -18.53
N PRO A 192 -3.65 -2.28 -19.22
CA PRO A 192 -4.66 -1.47 -18.55
C PRO A 192 -5.49 -2.34 -17.59
N PRO A 193 -6.08 -1.73 -16.55
CA PRO A 193 -6.97 -2.47 -15.66
C PRO A 193 -8.23 -2.94 -16.39
N VAL A 194 -8.78 -4.07 -15.93
CA VAL A 194 -10.07 -4.59 -16.40
C VAL A 194 -11.16 -3.80 -15.71
N PRO A 195 -12.00 -3.07 -16.46
CA PRO A 195 -13.09 -2.31 -15.87
C PRO A 195 -14.11 -3.28 -15.28
N VAL A 196 -14.45 -3.08 -14.01
CA VAL A 196 -15.53 -3.81 -13.31
C VAL A 196 -16.88 -3.10 -13.43
N THR A 197 -16.88 -1.90 -13.99
CA THR A 197 -18.05 -1.06 -14.22
C THR A 197 -18.04 -0.52 -15.65
N SER A 198 -19.14 0.09 -16.07
CA SER A 198 -19.21 0.76 -17.37
C SER A 198 -18.23 1.95 -17.45
N VAL A 199 -17.77 2.31 -18.65
CA VAL A 199 -16.88 3.47 -18.86
C VAL A 199 -17.46 4.78 -18.29
N PRO A 200 -18.78 5.07 -18.41
CA PRO A 200 -19.37 6.21 -17.73
C PRO A 200 -19.25 6.16 -16.20
N ALA A 201 -19.52 5.01 -15.58
CA ALA A 201 -19.40 4.83 -14.14
C ALA A 201 -17.94 5.01 -13.67
N LEU A 202 -16.99 4.48 -14.43
CA LEU A 202 -15.55 4.68 -14.21
C LEU A 202 -15.15 6.16 -14.26
N ARG A 203 -15.60 6.91 -15.28
CA ARG A 203 -15.31 8.35 -15.40
C ARG A 203 -15.91 9.15 -14.25
N GLN A 204 -17.12 8.79 -13.82
CA GLN A 204 -17.79 9.41 -12.68
C GLN A 204 -17.01 9.16 -11.38
N ALA A 205 -16.57 7.92 -11.14
CA ALA A 205 -15.75 7.54 -10.00
C ALA A 205 -14.42 8.30 -9.98
N ASN A 206 -13.69 8.34 -11.10
CA ASN A 206 -12.42 9.08 -11.21
C ASN A 206 -12.59 10.59 -10.93
N LYS A 207 -13.72 11.18 -11.35
CA LYS A 207 -14.04 12.59 -11.07
C LYS A 207 -14.33 12.82 -9.59
N ALA A 208 -15.03 11.89 -8.93
CA ALA A 208 -15.29 11.94 -7.49
C ALA A 208 -13.98 11.84 -6.69
N ASP A 209 -13.12 10.87 -7.04
CA ASP A 209 -11.83 10.66 -6.38
C ASP A 209 -10.90 11.87 -6.53
N SER A 210 -10.84 12.48 -7.72
CA SER A 210 -10.00 13.64 -7.98
C SER A 210 -10.41 14.85 -7.13
N LYS A 211 -11.72 15.07 -6.95
CA LYS A 211 -12.24 16.12 -6.06
C LYS A 211 -11.88 15.86 -4.60
N HIS A 212 -12.04 14.61 -4.15
CA HIS A 212 -11.79 14.24 -2.76
C HIS A 212 -10.29 14.29 -2.39
N LYS A 213 -9.43 13.73 -3.25
CA LYS A 213 -7.97 13.76 -3.05
C LYS A 213 -7.41 15.18 -3.11
N GLY A 214 -7.97 16.05 -3.96
CA GLY A 214 -7.63 17.47 -3.99
C GLY A 214 -8.01 18.22 -2.71
N ALA A 215 -9.18 17.91 -2.12
CA ALA A 215 -9.64 18.54 -0.89
C ALA A 215 -8.91 18.05 0.37
N GLN A 216 -8.61 16.74 0.46
CA GLN A 216 -7.93 16.15 1.62
C GLN A 216 -6.42 16.44 1.66
N GLY A 217 -5.77 16.70 0.53
CA GLY A 217 -4.36 17.13 0.51
C GLY A 217 -4.10 18.40 1.32
N ALA A 218 -5.13 19.24 1.53
CA ALA A 218 -5.07 20.45 2.35
C ALA A 218 -5.41 20.21 3.84
N SER A 219 -6.18 19.17 4.17
CA SER A 219 -6.67 18.90 5.54
C SER A 219 -5.81 17.88 6.30
N GLN A 220 -5.32 16.83 5.63
CA GLN A 220 -4.71 15.66 6.29
C GLN A 220 -3.22 15.81 6.65
N ALA A 221 -2.61 16.98 6.45
CA ALA A 221 -1.38 17.32 7.17
C ALA A 221 -1.62 17.42 8.70
N CYS A 222 -2.88 17.59 9.13
CA CYS A 222 -3.27 17.66 10.54
C CYS A 222 -3.64 16.30 11.18
N GLU A 223 -4.36 15.41 10.48
CA GLU A 223 -4.95 14.19 11.11
C GLU A 223 -4.01 12.97 11.21
N GLU A 224 -2.98 12.85 10.35
CA GLU A 224 -2.01 11.72 10.43
C GLU A 224 -1.20 11.74 11.75
N ALA A 225 -1.29 12.84 12.51
CA ALA A 225 -0.77 12.97 13.87
C ALA A 225 -1.59 12.21 14.93
N GLU A 226 -2.91 12.05 14.75
CA GLU A 226 -3.84 11.62 15.80
C GLU A 226 -4.01 10.09 15.89
N ILE A 227 -4.03 9.41 14.73
CA ILE A 227 -4.14 7.94 14.68
C ILE A 227 -2.85 7.26 15.19
N ILE A 228 -1.70 7.92 15.03
CA ILE A 228 -0.42 7.45 15.60
C ILE A 228 -0.43 7.56 17.13
N ASP A 229 -1.08 8.58 17.70
CA ASP A 229 -1.16 8.78 19.15
C ASP A 229 -2.12 7.79 19.83
N LEU A 230 -3.19 7.34 19.15
CA LEU A 230 -4.08 6.28 19.65
C LEU A 230 -3.45 4.89 19.60
N ALA A 231 -2.59 4.61 18.61
CA ALA A 231 -1.90 3.32 18.49
C ALA A 231 -0.58 3.25 19.30
N PHE A 232 0.01 4.39 19.66
CA PHE A 232 1.29 4.48 20.37
C PHE A 232 1.31 5.68 21.35
N PRO A 233 0.63 5.59 22.51
CA PRO A 233 0.43 6.73 23.42
C PRO A 233 1.73 7.33 23.96
N GLU A 234 2.83 6.57 24.01
CA GLU A 234 4.13 7.08 24.47
C GLU A 234 4.80 8.07 23.49
N ARG A 235 4.37 8.14 22.22
CA ARG A 235 4.90 9.11 21.24
C ARG A 235 4.26 10.50 21.37
N GLY A 236 3.02 10.59 21.85
CA GLY A 236 2.34 11.86 22.10
C GLY A 236 3.05 12.71 23.16
N ALA A 237 3.60 12.07 24.20
CA ALA A 237 4.30 12.73 25.30
C ALA A 237 5.63 13.39 24.90
N VAL A 238 6.37 12.79 23.96
CA VAL A 238 7.64 13.34 23.43
C VAL A 238 7.37 14.56 22.55
N ARG A 239 6.27 14.54 21.80
CA ARG A 239 5.86 15.63 20.90
C ARG A 239 5.34 16.85 21.68
N ALA A 240 4.59 16.64 22.77
CA ALA A 240 4.16 17.71 23.66
C ALA A 240 5.33 18.44 24.35
N ARG A 241 6.40 17.72 24.72
CA ARG A 241 7.62 18.31 25.30
C ARG A 241 8.43 19.15 24.29
N ALA A 242 8.48 18.74 23.02
CA ALA A 242 9.15 19.51 21.97
C ALA A 242 8.41 20.83 21.64
N ILE A 243 7.08 20.84 21.74
CA ILE A 243 6.26 22.04 21.52
C ILE A 243 6.35 22.99 22.73
N ALA A 244 6.36 22.47 23.96
CA ALA A 244 6.54 23.28 25.17
C ALA A 244 7.96 23.88 25.31
N GLY A 245 8.98 23.25 24.73
CA GLY A 245 10.37 23.74 24.74
C GLY A 245 10.68 24.82 23.69
N GLY A 246 9.82 25.02 22.68
CA GLY A 246 10.06 25.94 21.56
C GLY A 246 9.56 27.38 21.74
N ALA A 247 8.88 27.69 22.85
CA ALA A 247 8.21 28.98 23.05
C ALA A 247 9.11 30.13 23.56
N LYS A 248 10.44 29.99 23.53
CA LYS A 248 11.38 31.08 23.87
C LYS A 248 12.41 31.27 22.76
N GLY A 249 12.09 32.16 21.81
CA GLY A 249 13.11 32.79 20.97
C GLY A 249 12.76 32.93 19.49
N SER A 250 11.94 33.92 19.15
CA SER A 250 12.00 34.52 17.81
C SER A 250 11.34 35.91 17.78
N SER A 251 12.00 36.90 18.40
CA SER A 251 11.80 38.32 18.11
C SER A 251 13.05 38.82 17.39
N GLN A 252 13.12 38.60 16.07
CA GLN A 252 14.10 39.24 15.16
C GLN A 252 13.85 38.80 13.71
N ARG A 253 12.69 39.15 13.12
CA ARG A 253 12.50 39.10 11.65
C ARG A 253 11.53 40.19 11.21
N ASP A 254 11.93 41.46 11.35
CA ASP A 254 11.17 42.55 10.73
C ASP A 254 12.02 43.66 10.10
N SER A 255 13.32 43.40 9.86
CA SER A 255 14.23 44.38 9.24
C SER A 255 14.45 44.18 7.73
N GLY A 256 13.85 43.14 7.13
CA GLY A 256 14.04 42.78 5.72
C GLY A 256 13.09 43.47 4.73
N ARG A 257 11.90 43.89 5.18
CA ARG A 257 10.85 44.42 4.29
C ARG A 257 10.98 45.92 4.00
N GLU A 258 11.51 46.70 4.93
CA GLU A 258 11.71 48.15 4.73
C GLU A 258 12.86 48.51 3.76
N ARG A 259 13.85 47.62 3.56
CA ARG A 259 14.97 47.90 2.64
C ARG A 259 14.61 47.76 1.17
N LEU A 260 13.56 47.00 0.83
CA LEU A 260 13.11 46.82 -0.56
C LEU A 260 12.18 47.96 -1.02
N GLN A 261 11.42 48.58 -0.12
CA GLN A 261 10.53 49.70 -0.45
C GLN A 261 11.31 51.01 -0.69
N ARG A 262 12.35 51.30 0.10
CA ARG A 262 13.16 52.52 -0.10
C ARG A 262 14.02 52.52 -1.37
N ARG A 263 14.27 51.34 -1.98
CA ARG A 263 15.01 51.24 -3.25
C ARG A 263 14.15 51.54 -4.48
N ALA A 264 12.82 51.34 -4.38
CA ALA A 264 11.90 51.65 -5.47
C ALA A 264 11.63 53.16 -5.60
N GLU A 265 11.58 53.89 -4.49
CA GLU A 265 11.27 55.33 -4.50
C GLU A 265 12.43 56.21 -4.98
N HIS A 266 13.68 55.76 -4.83
CA HIS A 266 14.84 56.52 -5.30
C HIS A 266 15.12 56.36 -6.81
N GLY A 267 14.61 55.30 -7.44
CA GLY A 267 14.74 55.09 -8.90
C GLY A 267 13.84 56.01 -9.73
N ALA A 268 12.71 56.45 -9.18
CA ALA A 268 11.72 57.24 -9.91
C ALA A 268 12.05 58.75 -10.02
N ARG A 269 13.03 59.26 -9.26
CA ARG A 269 13.44 60.69 -9.30
C ARG A 269 14.62 61.01 -10.22
N ARG A 270 15.14 60.03 -10.96
CA ARG A 270 16.24 60.23 -11.94
C ARG A 270 15.81 60.13 -13.40
N ALA A 271 14.51 59.98 -13.66
CA ALA A 271 13.94 59.87 -15.00
C ALA A 271 12.89 60.96 -15.27
N SER A 272 13.13 62.18 -14.78
CA SER A 272 12.33 63.38 -15.02
C SER A 272 13.25 64.55 -15.31
#